data_AF-A0A504BA73-F1
#
_entry.id   AF-A0A504BA73-F1
#
_cell.length_a   1.000
_cell.length_b   1.000
_cell.length_c   1.000
_cell.angle_alpha   90.00
_cell.angle_beta   90.00
_cell.angle_gamma   90.00
#
_symmetry.space_group_name_H-M   'P 1'
#
loop_
_entity.id
_entity.type
_entity.pdbx_description
1 polymer ?
#
loop_
_entity_poly.entity_id
_entity_poly.type
_entity_poly.pdbx_seq_one_letter_code
_entity_poly.pdbx_strand_id
1 'polypeptide(L)'
;MSYSAWTPKAVEHRLLEAAETLMLLPNVRGPKSYGSAMPAPVREWEAYGSEPSRYKSRPSREAIDRMPETWTWINSLPEQADRVLIYAWAWVKVRRGRSINDFASREGMNNRTLRRQITQVCQQIADDLNRKHMVRLTVVVDVVSEITAEVDPEQISSVTYANHWRAEDAKPRHLPELLDQRAPATRAG
;
A
#
# COMPACT_ATOMS: atom_id res chain seq x y z
N MET A 1 7.20 12.20 12.67
CA MET A 1 7.34 12.45 11.21
C MET A 1 6.01 12.92 10.69
N SER A 2 5.95 14.09 10.05
CA SER A 2 4.76 14.53 9.32
C SER A 2 4.59 13.66 8.07
N TYR A 3 3.38 13.17 7.85
CA TYR A 3 3.06 12.41 6.64
C TYR A 3 2.96 13.36 5.44
N SER A 4 3.62 13.02 4.34
CA SER A 4 3.42 13.67 3.05
C SER A 4 2.76 12.68 2.09
N ALA A 5 1.64 13.07 1.49
CA ALA A 5 0.93 12.24 0.53
C ALA A 5 1.80 11.95 -0.72
N TRP A 6 1.73 10.73 -1.21
CA TRP A 6 2.35 10.33 -2.47
C TRP A 6 1.61 10.96 -3.64
N THR A 7 2.36 11.58 -4.54
CA THR A 7 1.85 12.10 -5.81
C THR A 7 2.30 11.21 -6.97
N PRO A 8 1.56 11.15 -8.09
CA PRO A 8 1.96 10.37 -9.26
C PRO A 8 3.34 10.79 -9.79
N LYS A 9 3.71 12.07 -9.65
CA LYS A 9 5.04 12.57 -10.04
C LYS A 9 6.15 12.10 -9.12
N ALA A 10 5.90 12.01 -7.82
CA ALA A 10 6.87 11.44 -6.88
C ALA A 10 7.10 9.95 -7.18
N VAL A 11 6.04 9.20 -7.48
CA VAL A 11 6.15 7.80 -7.91
C VAL A 11 6.90 7.68 -9.24
N GLU A 12 6.59 8.53 -10.22
CA GLU A 12 7.31 8.57 -11.51
C GLU A 12 8.82 8.75 -11.31
N HIS A 13 9.23 9.68 -10.44
CA HIS A 13 10.64 9.92 -10.13
C HIS A 13 11.30 8.70 -9.48
N ARG A 14 10.60 8.03 -8.55
CA ARG A 14 11.10 6.80 -7.91
C ARG A 14 11.29 5.67 -8.90
N LEU A 15 10.38 5.51 -9.86
CA LEU A 15 10.50 4.51 -10.91
C LEU A 15 11.71 4.75 -11.82
N LEU A 16 11.98 6.01 -12.15
CA LEU A 16 13.16 6.36 -12.95
C LEU A 16 14.47 6.17 -12.17
N GLU A 17 14.50 6.54 -10.88
CA GLU A 17 15.62 6.25 -9.98
C GLU A 17 15.90 4.73 -9.90
N ALA A 18 14.85 3.92 -9.82
CA ALA A 18 14.96 2.46 -9.81
C ALA A 18 15.49 1.88 -11.14
N ALA A 19 15.05 2.42 -12.28
CA ALA A 19 15.57 2.02 -13.58
C ALA A 19 17.03 2.45 -13.79
N GLU A 20 17.41 3.66 -13.36
CA GLU A 20 18.78 4.16 -13.35
C GLU A 20 19.72 3.29 -12.51
N THR A 21 19.30 2.97 -11.29
CA THR A 21 20.09 2.11 -10.40
C THR A 21 20.31 0.73 -11.01
N LEU A 22 19.27 0.12 -11.59
CA LEU A 22 19.39 -1.17 -12.28
C LEU A 22 20.34 -1.11 -13.47
N MET A 23 20.36 -0.01 -14.22
CA MET A 23 21.33 0.20 -15.32
C MET A 23 22.78 0.25 -14.85
N LEU A 24 23.03 0.80 -13.66
CA LEU A 24 24.37 0.95 -13.09
C LEU A 24 24.83 -0.31 -12.35
N LEU A 25 23.90 -1.14 -11.89
CA LEU A 25 24.21 -2.41 -11.25
C LEU A 25 24.84 -3.40 -12.25
N PRO A 26 25.79 -4.25 -11.79
CA PRO A 26 26.38 -5.25 -12.65
C PRO A 26 25.30 -6.22 -13.13
N ASN A 27 25.25 -6.47 -14.44
CA ASN A 27 24.31 -7.41 -15.00
C ASN A 27 24.63 -8.83 -14.47
N VAL A 28 23.65 -9.46 -13.81
CA VAL A 28 23.78 -10.82 -13.31
C VAL A 28 23.73 -11.76 -14.52
N ARG A 29 24.91 -12.20 -14.97
CA ARG A 29 25.00 -13.33 -15.89
C ARG A 29 24.68 -14.56 -15.04
N GLY A 30 23.43 -15.02 -15.11
CA GLY A 30 22.99 -16.23 -14.41
C GLY A 30 23.84 -17.46 -14.76
N PRO A 31 23.54 -18.62 -14.16
CA PRO A 31 24.25 -19.86 -14.44
C PRO A 31 24.27 -20.10 -15.95
N LYS A 32 25.46 -20.31 -16.53
CA LYS A 32 25.55 -20.73 -17.93
C LYS A 32 24.97 -22.13 -18.04
N SER A 33 24.18 -22.40 -19.07
CA SER A 33 23.67 -23.75 -19.37
C SER A 33 24.79 -24.76 -19.68
N TYR A 34 25.97 -24.28 -20.07
CA TYR A 34 27.16 -25.08 -20.31
C TYR A 34 28.45 -24.29 -20.00
N GLY A 35 29.47 -24.97 -19.48
CA GLY A 35 30.79 -24.40 -19.14
C GLY A 35 30.93 -23.87 -17.70
N SER A 36 32.09 -23.29 -17.38
CA SER A 36 32.37 -22.74 -16.05
C SER A 36 31.58 -21.44 -15.79
N ALA A 37 30.96 -21.36 -14.61
CA ALA A 37 30.32 -20.14 -14.08
C ALA A 37 31.35 -19.09 -13.62
N MET A 38 32.60 -19.51 -13.43
CA MET A 38 33.68 -18.58 -13.11
C MET A 38 33.99 -17.70 -14.33
N PRO A 39 34.26 -16.40 -14.12
CA PRO A 39 34.84 -15.56 -15.16
C PRO A 39 36.09 -16.22 -15.73
N ALA A 40 36.35 -16.06 -17.02
CA ALA A 40 37.60 -16.52 -17.60
C ALA A 40 38.77 -15.91 -16.79
N PRO A 41 39.74 -16.71 -16.33
CA PRO A 41 40.90 -16.16 -15.65
C PRO A 41 41.55 -15.13 -16.58
N VAL A 42 41.83 -13.93 -16.08
CA VAL A 42 42.53 -12.89 -16.83
C VAL A 42 43.94 -13.45 -17.12
N ARG A 43 44.17 -13.89 -18.37
CA ARG A 43 45.39 -14.65 -18.72
C ARG A 43 46.57 -13.81 -19.20
N GLU A 44 46.44 -12.50 -19.30
CA GLU A 44 47.52 -11.64 -19.77
C GLU A 44 47.78 -10.50 -18.78
N TRP A 45 48.86 -10.63 -18.01
CA TRP A 45 49.39 -9.55 -17.18
C TRP A 45 49.84 -8.36 -18.04
N GLU A 46 50.22 -8.60 -19.30
CA GLU A 46 50.61 -7.59 -20.30
C GLU A 46 49.42 -6.74 -20.78
N ALA A 47 48.19 -7.25 -20.70
CA ALA A 47 46.98 -6.53 -21.08
C ALA A 47 46.48 -5.59 -19.95
N TYR A 48 47.02 -5.72 -18.74
CA TYR A 48 46.65 -4.89 -17.60
C TYR A 48 47.10 -3.44 -17.83
N GLY A 49 46.15 -2.57 -18.16
CA GLY A 49 46.41 -1.15 -18.47
C GLY A 49 46.52 -0.82 -19.97
N SER A 50 46.48 -1.82 -20.86
CA SER A 50 46.38 -1.57 -22.31
C SER A 50 45.00 -1.08 -22.73
N GLU A 51 43.96 -1.40 -21.95
CA GLU A 51 42.60 -0.90 -22.20
C GLU A 51 42.45 0.51 -21.61
N PRO A 52 41.83 1.46 -22.34
CA PRO A 52 41.57 2.79 -21.80
C PRO A 52 40.66 2.67 -20.58
N SER A 53 41.07 3.26 -19.46
CA SER A 53 40.28 3.25 -18.22
C SER A 53 38.93 3.91 -18.46
N ARG A 54 37.84 3.13 -18.45
CA ARG A 54 36.49 3.66 -18.57
C ARG A 54 35.93 3.95 -17.18
N TYR A 55 35.54 5.20 -16.94
CA TYR A 55 34.79 5.54 -15.74
C TYR A 55 33.44 4.81 -15.74
N LYS A 56 33.19 4.03 -14.69
CA LYS A 56 31.89 3.39 -14.45
C LYS A 56 31.21 4.12 -13.30
N SER A 57 30.13 4.83 -13.60
CA SER A 57 29.29 5.41 -12.56
C SER A 57 28.69 4.29 -11.70
N ARG A 58 28.64 4.49 -10.39
CA ARG A 58 28.00 3.55 -9.45
C ARG A 58 26.78 4.24 -8.82
N PRO A 59 25.69 3.50 -8.55
CA PRO A 59 24.54 4.08 -7.89
C PRO A 59 24.87 4.44 -6.44
N SER A 60 24.16 5.40 -5.88
CA SER A 60 24.26 5.71 -4.45
C SER A 60 23.69 4.56 -3.61
N ARG A 61 24.20 4.40 -2.38
CA ARG A 61 23.71 3.36 -1.46
C ARG A 61 22.19 3.45 -1.25
N GLU A 62 21.70 4.66 -1.01
CA GLU A 62 20.28 4.84 -0.73
C GLU A 62 19.39 4.48 -1.94
N ALA A 63 19.88 4.71 -3.15
CA ALA A 63 19.12 4.37 -4.36
C ALA A 63 19.05 2.84 -4.54
N ILE A 64 20.10 2.11 -4.15
CA ILE A 64 20.06 0.64 -4.07
C ILE A 64 19.03 0.16 -3.05
N ASP A 65 18.98 0.79 -1.86
CA ASP A 65 18.06 0.38 -0.79
C ASP A 65 16.58 0.63 -1.17
N ARG A 66 16.30 1.73 -1.90
CA ARG A 66 14.95 2.09 -2.36
C ARG A 66 14.48 1.32 -3.59
N MET A 67 15.40 0.86 -4.43
CA MET A 67 15.07 0.16 -5.68
C MET A 67 14.16 -1.08 -5.43
N PRO A 68 14.46 -2.02 -4.52
CA PRO A 68 13.58 -3.15 -4.20
C PRO A 68 12.17 -2.72 -3.80
N GLU A 69 12.05 -1.66 -3.00
CA GLU A 69 10.75 -1.12 -2.58
C GLU A 69 9.91 -0.72 -3.81
N THR A 70 10.49 0.02 -4.75
CA THR A 70 9.78 0.40 -5.99
C THR A 70 9.37 -0.80 -6.84
N TRP A 71 10.18 -1.86 -6.88
CA TRP A 71 9.82 -3.09 -7.57
C TRP A 71 8.66 -3.81 -6.89
N THR A 72 8.55 -3.77 -5.56
CA THR A 72 7.37 -4.30 -4.87
C THR A 72 6.09 -3.56 -5.27
N TRP A 73 6.17 -2.24 -5.49
CA TRP A 73 5.01 -1.46 -5.93
C TRP A 73 4.55 -1.89 -7.32
N ILE A 74 5.48 -2.00 -8.27
CA ILE A 74 5.16 -2.46 -9.63
C ILE A 74 4.59 -3.87 -9.60
N ASN A 75 5.22 -4.79 -8.87
CA ASN A 75 4.74 -6.18 -8.78
C ASN A 75 3.38 -6.31 -8.08
N SER A 76 2.97 -5.31 -7.28
CA SER A 76 1.66 -5.29 -6.63
C SER A 76 0.51 -4.82 -7.53
N LEU A 77 0.80 -4.21 -8.70
CA LEU A 77 -0.24 -3.80 -9.65
C LEU A 77 -1.07 -5.02 -10.09
N PRO A 78 -2.40 -4.92 -10.26
CA PRO A 78 -3.22 -6.08 -10.60
C PRO A 78 -2.99 -6.57 -12.03
N GLU A 79 -2.81 -5.64 -12.98
CA GLU A 79 -2.72 -5.96 -14.40
C GLU A 79 -1.27 -6.22 -14.83
N GLN A 80 -1.01 -7.40 -15.40
CA GLN A 80 0.31 -7.76 -15.90
C GLN A 80 0.77 -6.83 -17.05
N ALA A 81 -0.16 -6.36 -17.89
CA ALA A 81 0.13 -5.45 -18.99
C ALA A 81 0.75 -4.13 -18.47
N ASP A 82 0.19 -3.55 -17.42
CA ASP A 82 0.69 -2.32 -16.81
C ASP A 82 2.07 -2.51 -16.17
N ARG A 83 2.32 -3.67 -15.55
CA ARG A 83 3.64 -4.01 -14.99
C ARG A 83 4.72 -4.04 -16.07
N VAL A 84 4.44 -4.72 -17.18
CA VAL A 84 5.37 -4.85 -18.31
C VAL A 84 5.58 -3.48 -18.96
N LEU A 85 4.50 -2.73 -19.19
CA LEU A 85 4.54 -1.41 -19.81
C LEU A 85 5.39 -0.44 -19.00
N ILE A 86 5.15 -0.31 -17.69
CA ILE A 86 5.84 0.67 -16.86
C ILE A 86 7.33 0.34 -16.71
N TYR A 87 7.66 -0.96 -16.61
CA TYR A 87 9.03 -1.43 -16.57
C TYR A 87 9.77 -1.13 -17.88
N ALA A 88 9.18 -1.51 -19.02
CA ALA A 88 9.77 -1.29 -20.34
C ALA A 88 9.93 0.20 -20.65
N TRP A 89 8.93 1.01 -20.31
CA TRP A 89 8.98 2.45 -20.46
C TRP A 89 10.08 3.09 -19.61
N ALA A 90 10.19 2.75 -18.32
CA ALA A 90 11.20 3.32 -17.43
C ALA A 90 12.61 3.00 -17.95
N TRP A 91 12.83 1.77 -18.42
CA TRP A 91 14.09 1.36 -19.03
C TRP A 91 14.43 2.15 -20.29
N VAL A 92 13.45 2.37 -21.17
CA VAL A 92 13.64 3.17 -22.40
C VAL A 92 13.93 4.62 -22.07
N LYS A 93 13.25 5.20 -21.08
CA LYS A 93 13.37 6.61 -20.72
C LYS A 93 14.73 6.96 -20.11
N VAL A 94 15.31 6.05 -19.33
CA VAL A 94 16.63 6.24 -18.71
C VAL A 94 17.78 5.97 -19.70
N ARG A 95 17.57 5.07 -20.66
CA ARG A 95 18.64 4.63 -21.57
C ARG A 95 18.91 5.65 -22.67
N ARG A 96 20.16 6.08 -22.76
CA ARG A 96 20.65 6.94 -23.86
C ARG A 96 20.48 6.25 -25.23
N GLY A 97 20.05 7.02 -26.22
CA GLY A 97 19.92 6.56 -27.62
C GLY A 97 18.64 5.76 -27.91
N ARG A 98 17.68 5.71 -27.00
CA ARG A 98 16.34 5.17 -27.26
C ARG A 98 15.32 6.29 -27.44
N SER A 99 14.42 6.12 -28.41
CA SER A 99 13.32 7.07 -28.65
C SER A 99 12.04 6.59 -27.98
N ILE A 100 11.42 7.46 -27.19
CA ILE A 100 10.11 7.18 -26.58
C ILE A 100 9.02 7.06 -27.65
N ASN A 101 9.14 7.81 -28.75
CA ASN A 101 8.19 7.72 -29.87
C ASN A 101 8.25 6.35 -30.55
N ASP A 102 9.45 5.83 -30.79
CA ASP A 102 9.66 4.49 -31.36
C ASP A 102 9.10 3.41 -30.42
N PHE A 103 9.36 3.53 -29.11
CA PHE A 103 8.76 2.64 -28.12
C PHE A 103 7.22 2.69 -28.14
N ALA A 104 6.62 3.88 -28.13
CA ALA A 104 5.17 4.04 -28.20
C ALA A 104 4.59 3.38 -29.47
N SER A 105 5.20 3.61 -30.63
CA SER A 105 4.77 3.00 -31.89
C SER A 105 4.82 1.47 -31.86
N ARG A 106 5.84 0.87 -31.24
CA ARG A 106 5.96 -0.59 -31.10
C ARG A 106 4.90 -1.21 -30.21
N GLU A 107 4.53 -0.51 -29.14
CA GLU A 107 3.42 -0.88 -28.25
C GLU A 107 2.04 -0.54 -28.86
N GLY A 108 1.98 -0.03 -30.10
CA GLY A 108 0.74 0.30 -30.81
C GLY A 108 0.06 1.60 -30.33
N MET A 109 0.83 2.52 -29.74
CA MET A 109 0.33 3.73 -29.09
C MET A 109 0.96 5.01 -29.64
N ASN A 110 0.28 6.14 -29.47
CA ASN A 110 0.91 7.46 -29.62
C ASN A 110 1.63 7.85 -28.31
N ASN A 111 2.64 8.72 -28.37
CA ASN A 111 3.30 9.29 -27.19
C ASN A 111 2.30 9.94 -26.21
N ARG A 112 1.29 10.66 -26.72
CA ARG A 112 0.27 11.28 -25.85
C ARG A 112 -0.52 10.24 -25.05
N THR A 113 -0.90 9.12 -25.67
CA THR A 113 -1.63 8.04 -25.00
C THR A 113 -0.73 7.30 -24.02
N LEU A 114 0.51 7.01 -24.43
CA LEU A 114 1.52 6.41 -23.55
C LEU A 114 1.72 7.24 -22.27
N ARG A 115 1.93 8.55 -22.39
CA ARG A 115 2.11 9.45 -21.24
C ARG A 115 0.90 9.43 -20.30
N ARG A 116 -0.31 9.38 -20.85
CA ARG A 116 -1.55 9.31 -20.06
C ARG A 116 -1.63 8.00 -19.29
N GLN A 117 -1.36 6.87 -19.95
CA GLN A 117 -1.38 5.56 -19.31
C GLN A 117 -0.33 5.46 -18.21
N ILE A 118 0.91 5.92 -18.44
CA ILE A 118 1.94 5.94 -17.39
C ILE A 118 1.50 6.80 -16.20
N THR A 119 0.90 7.97 -16.47
CA THR A 119 0.40 8.84 -15.40
C THR A 119 -0.71 8.17 -14.59
N GLN A 120 -1.61 7.44 -15.26
CA GLN A 120 -2.67 6.66 -14.64
C GLN A 120 -2.10 5.54 -13.76
N VAL A 121 -1.13 4.76 -14.26
CA VAL A 121 -0.47 3.70 -13.47
C VAL A 121 0.27 4.29 -12.26
N CYS A 122 0.98 5.41 -12.44
CA CYS A 122 1.63 6.11 -11.32
C CYS A 122 0.62 6.64 -10.30
N GLN A 123 -0.55 7.09 -10.75
CA GLN A 123 -1.64 7.52 -9.87
C GLN A 123 -2.18 6.34 -9.06
N GLN A 124 -2.42 5.19 -9.70
CA GLN A 124 -2.87 3.98 -9.01
C GLN A 124 -1.89 3.53 -7.92
N ILE A 125 -0.58 3.53 -8.22
CA ILE A 125 0.45 3.23 -7.23
C ILE A 125 0.41 4.24 -6.08
N ALA A 126 0.31 5.54 -6.39
CA ALA A 126 0.22 6.58 -5.37
C ALA A 126 -1.00 6.40 -4.47
N ASP A 127 -2.16 6.06 -5.04
CA ASP A 127 -3.40 5.81 -4.32
C ASP A 127 -3.28 4.58 -3.41
N ASP A 128 -2.65 3.51 -3.86
CA ASP A 128 -2.42 2.31 -3.06
C ASP A 128 -1.44 2.58 -1.89
N LEU A 129 -0.39 3.38 -2.12
CA LEU A 129 0.52 3.80 -1.05
C LEU A 129 -0.20 4.69 -0.04
N ASN A 130 -0.94 5.69 -0.51
CA ASN A 130 -1.74 6.58 0.33
C ASN A 130 -2.77 5.80 1.15
N ARG A 131 -3.45 4.80 0.55
CA ARG A 131 -4.39 3.90 1.23
C ARG A 131 -3.71 3.14 2.38
N LYS A 132 -2.52 2.58 2.15
CA LYS A 132 -1.74 1.87 3.20
C LYS A 132 -1.38 2.80 4.37
N HIS A 133 -1.15 4.08 4.10
CA HIS A 133 -0.87 5.08 5.13
C HIS A 133 -2.13 5.54 5.87
N MET A 134 -3.28 5.70 5.18
CA MET A 134 -4.55 6.11 5.80
C MET A 134 -5.09 5.11 6.82
N VAL A 135 -4.86 3.81 6.61
CA VAL A 135 -5.30 2.74 7.55
C VAL A 135 -4.52 2.80 8.88
N ARG A 136 -3.38 3.51 8.92
CA ARG A 136 -2.70 3.81 10.18
C ARG A 136 -3.41 4.97 10.84
N LEU A 137 -4.40 4.65 11.67
CA LEU A 137 -4.94 5.59 12.65
C LEU A 137 -3.76 6.03 13.53
N THR A 138 -3.20 7.20 13.25
CA THR A 138 -2.18 7.83 14.10
C THR A 138 -2.80 8.41 15.37
N VAL A 139 -4.12 8.45 15.43
CA VAL A 139 -4.89 8.67 16.64
C VAL A 139 -5.09 7.30 17.29
N VAL A 140 -4.90 7.21 18.60
CA VAL A 140 -5.38 6.07 19.39
C VAL A 140 -6.90 6.04 19.22
N VAL A 141 -7.40 5.30 18.24
CA VAL A 141 -8.82 5.02 18.11
C VAL A 141 -9.09 3.82 19.00
N ASP A 142 -9.95 4.05 19.98
CA ASP A 142 -10.33 3.13 21.06
C ASP A 142 -9.18 2.71 21.99
N VAL A 143 -8.91 3.56 22.99
CA VAL A 143 -9.02 2.99 24.34
C VAL A 143 -10.48 2.62 24.41
N VAL A 144 -10.78 1.33 24.25
CA VAL A 144 -12.09 0.72 24.44
C VAL A 144 -12.84 1.61 25.41
N SER A 145 -13.86 2.33 24.92
CA SER A 145 -14.86 2.85 25.84
C SER A 145 -15.37 1.59 26.51
N GLU A 146 -14.88 1.34 27.72
CA GLU A 146 -15.51 0.37 28.58
C GLU A 146 -16.95 0.83 28.58
N ILE A 147 -17.83 0.04 27.96
CA ILE A 147 -19.25 0.11 28.23
C ILE A 147 -19.29 -0.32 29.69
N THR A 148 -19.04 0.63 30.60
CA THR A 148 -19.42 0.48 31.99
C THR A 148 -20.89 0.14 31.88
N ALA A 149 -21.24 -1.10 32.26
CA ALA A 149 -22.62 -1.51 32.29
C ALA A 149 -23.34 -0.42 33.09
N GLU A 150 -24.16 0.38 32.42
CA GLU A 150 -25.07 1.28 33.11
C GLU A 150 -25.84 0.36 34.03
N VAL A 151 -25.63 0.51 35.34
CA VAL A 151 -26.38 -0.26 36.33
C VAL A 151 -27.81 0.20 36.11
N ASP A 152 -28.63 -0.68 35.52
CA ASP A 152 -30.04 -0.43 35.34
C ASP A 152 -30.59 0.05 36.68
N PRO A 153 -31.22 1.23 36.75
CA PRO A 153 -31.74 1.73 38.01
C PRO A 153 -32.75 0.71 38.55
N GLU A 154 -32.45 0.14 39.73
CA GLU A 154 -33.32 -0.84 40.41
C GLU A 154 -34.72 -0.28 40.69
N GLN A 155 -34.87 1.05 40.63
CA GLN A 155 -36.11 1.75 40.94
C GLN A 155 -36.51 2.67 39.80
N ILE A 156 -37.59 2.28 39.11
CA ILE A 156 -38.23 3.10 38.08
C ILE A 156 -38.82 4.33 38.76
N SER A 157 -38.22 5.52 38.55
CA SER A 157 -38.61 6.75 39.25
C SER A 157 -40.01 7.25 38.90
N SER A 158 -40.59 6.79 37.79
CA SER A 158 -41.96 7.10 37.40
C SER A 158 -42.44 6.13 36.32
N VAL A 159 -43.50 5.37 36.58
CA VAL A 159 -44.09 4.49 35.58
C VAL A 159 -45.08 5.28 34.73
N THR A 160 -44.66 5.63 33.52
CA THR A 160 -45.56 6.24 32.53
C THR A 160 -46.05 5.16 31.59
N TYR A 161 -47.36 4.88 31.62
CA TYR A 161 -47.98 3.89 30.74
C TYR A 161 -48.43 4.56 29.44
N ALA A 162 -48.16 3.93 28.30
CA ALA A 162 -48.74 4.35 27.03
C ALA A 162 -50.25 4.08 27.05
N ASN A 163 -51.06 5.11 27.29
CA ASN A 163 -52.52 4.99 27.48
C ASN A 163 -53.35 5.34 26.23
N HIS A 164 -52.71 5.70 25.11
CA HIS A 164 -53.38 6.22 23.91
C HIS A 164 -54.28 5.22 23.16
N TRP A 165 -54.17 3.93 23.47
CA TRP A 165 -54.95 2.84 22.87
C TRP A 165 -55.93 2.19 23.86
N ARG A 166 -56.09 2.76 25.06
CA ARG A 166 -56.99 2.25 26.11
C ARG A 166 -58.14 3.22 26.37
N ALA A 167 -59.28 2.68 26.77
CA ALA A 167 -60.38 3.48 27.31
C ALA A 167 -59.97 4.13 28.64
N GLU A 168 -60.57 5.27 28.99
CA GLU A 168 -60.20 6.09 30.16
C GLU A 168 -60.29 5.33 31.50
N ASP A 169 -61.10 4.27 31.55
CA ASP A 169 -61.34 3.42 32.71
C ASP A 169 -60.50 2.12 32.74
N ALA A 170 -59.76 1.81 31.68
CA ALA A 170 -59.05 0.55 31.54
C ALA A 170 -57.67 0.56 32.24
N LYS A 171 -57.56 -0.14 33.38
CA LYS A 171 -56.30 -0.35 34.10
C LYS A 171 -55.63 -1.68 33.72
N PRO A 172 -54.29 -1.73 33.50
CA PRO A 172 -53.58 -2.98 33.24
C PRO A 172 -53.66 -3.93 34.44
N ARG A 173 -53.94 -5.21 34.18
CA ARG A 173 -53.99 -6.26 35.21
C ARG A 173 -52.65 -6.53 35.89
N HIS A 174 -51.54 -6.36 35.17
CA HIS A 174 -50.19 -6.56 35.68
C HIS A 174 -49.53 -5.19 35.84
N LEU A 175 -49.49 -4.71 37.08
CA LEU A 175 -48.76 -3.48 37.42
C LEU A 175 -47.34 -3.88 37.82
N PRO A 176 -46.30 -3.38 37.13
CA PRO A 176 -44.91 -3.66 37.49
C PRO A 176 -44.59 -3.22 38.93
N GLU A 177 -45.21 -2.13 39.41
CA GLU A 177 -45.07 -1.62 40.78
C GLU A 177 -45.56 -2.59 41.89
N LEU A 178 -46.41 -3.56 41.55
CA LEU A 178 -46.89 -4.58 42.50
C LEU A 178 -46.02 -5.84 42.51
N LEU A 179 -45.13 -6.02 41.52
CA LEU A 179 -44.28 -7.21 41.43
C LEU A 179 -43.12 -7.16 42.43
N ASP A 180 -42.61 -5.98 42.74
CA ASP A 180 -41.48 -5.77 43.66
C ASP A 180 -41.87 -5.74 45.15
N GLN A 181 -43.17 -5.74 45.47
CA GLN A 181 -43.64 -5.73 46.86
C GLN A 181 -43.62 -7.11 47.54
N ARG A 182 -43.21 -8.16 46.82
CA ARG A 182 -43.01 -9.48 47.45
C ARG A 182 -41.78 -9.43 48.35
N ALA A 183 -42.00 -9.66 49.64
CA ALA A 183 -40.92 -9.80 50.62
C ALA A 183 -39.85 -10.78 50.10
N PRO A 184 -38.56 -10.47 50.26
CA PRO A 184 -37.49 -11.35 49.79
C PRO A 184 -37.68 -12.73 50.42
N ALA A 185 -37.71 -13.77 49.59
CA ALA A 185 -37.92 -15.13 50.05
C ALA A 185 -36.84 -15.49 51.07
N THR A 186 -37.23 -15.69 52.34
CA THR A 186 -36.33 -16.13 53.40
C THR A 186 -35.81 -17.52 53.02
N ARG A 187 -34.52 -17.62 52.66
CA ARG A 187 -33.89 -18.93 52.49
C ARG A 187 -33.81 -19.59 53.86
N ALA A 188 -34.58 -20.66 54.06
CA ALA A 188 -34.41 -21.55 55.20
C ALA A 188 -33.04 -22.25 55.06
N GLY A 189 -32.26 -22.24 56.16
CA GLY A 189 -30.96 -22.89 56.25
C GLY A 189 -31.02 -24.42 56.16
#